data_AF-A0AA40KT25-F1
#
_entry.id   AF-A0AA40KT25-F1
#
_cell.length_a   1.000
_cell.length_b   1.000
_cell.length_c   1.000
_cell.angle_alpha   90.00
_cell.angle_beta   90.00
_cell.angle_gamma   90.00
#
_symmetry.space_group_name_H-M   'P 1'
#
loop_
_entity.id
_entity.type
_entity.pdbx_description
1 polymer ?
#
loop_
_entity_poly.entity_id
_entity_poly.type
_entity_poly.pdbx_seq_one_letter_code
_entity_poly.pdbx_strand_id
1 'polypeptide(L)'
;MSTQAYYKERLGFDPADTVAEHHREQRSQHGYEESLSKFKDERDAIQKKTFTKWVNKHLKKTYTCLHVCVLVNNQPCCSPTASRHVGDLFEDLRDGHNLISLLEVLSGEHLPRERGRMRFHMLQNVQMALDFLRYKKIKLVNIRAEDIVDGNPKLTLGLIWTIILHFQWAKEIAPRRKR
;
A
#
# COMPACT_ATOMS: atom_id res chain seq x y z
N MET A 1 38.46 -33.88 40.40
CA MET A 1 38.12 -32.52 39.97
C MET A 1 37.22 -32.62 38.74
N SER A 2 36.15 -31.83 38.66
CA SER A 2 35.31 -31.75 37.44
C SER A 2 36.10 -31.12 36.29
N THR A 3 35.80 -31.49 35.05
CA THR A 3 36.38 -30.84 33.85
C THR A 3 36.17 -29.34 33.89
N GLN A 4 35.00 -28.86 34.32
CA GLN A 4 34.73 -27.43 34.47
C GLN A 4 35.61 -26.77 35.56
N ALA A 5 35.83 -27.45 36.68
CA ALA A 5 36.70 -26.96 37.75
C ALA A 5 38.18 -26.91 37.31
N TYR A 6 38.61 -27.85 36.47
CA TYR A 6 39.95 -27.85 35.89
C TYR A 6 40.21 -26.61 35.01
N TYR A 7 39.29 -26.26 34.11
CA TYR A 7 39.41 -25.05 33.29
C TYR A 7 39.40 -23.78 34.14
N LYS A 8 38.53 -23.71 35.14
CA LYS A 8 38.37 -22.54 36.00
C LYS A 8 39.60 -22.27 36.87
N GLU A 9 40.09 -23.28 37.60
CA GLU A 9 41.16 -23.08 38.58
C GLU A 9 42.55 -23.03 37.94
N ARG A 10 42.77 -23.72 36.82
CA ARG A 10 44.11 -23.89 36.24
C ARG A 10 44.37 -23.00 35.02
N LEU A 11 43.32 -22.61 34.31
CA LEU A 11 43.40 -21.78 33.10
C LEU A 11 42.64 -20.44 33.27
N GLY A 12 42.00 -20.21 34.41
CA GLY A 12 41.23 -18.98 34.67
C GLY A 12 40.00 -18.83 33.76
N PHE A 13 39.53 -19.92 33.14
CA PHE A 13 38.46 -19.90 32.15
C PHE A 13 37.26 -20.73 32.64
N ASP A 14 36.09 -20.10 32.79
CA ASP A 14 34.84 -20.81 33.13
C ASP A 14 33.95 -20.93 31.89
N PRO A 15 33.79 -22.13 31.31
CA PRO A 15 32.93 -22.35 30.15
C PRO A 15 31.47 -21.90 30.36
N ALA A 16 30.98 -21.86 31.61
CA ALA A 16 29.63 -21.39 31.90
C ALA A 16 29.47 -19.88 31.66
N ASP A 17 30.52 -19.09 31.85
CA ASP A 17 30.49 -17.64 31.63
C ASP A 17 30.35 -17.35 30.12
N THR A 18 31.08 -18.07 29.26
CA THR A 18 30.96 -17.95 27.80
C THR A 18 29.57 -18.33 27.29
N VAL A 19 28.98 -19.39 27.84
CA VAL A 19 27.60 -19.80 27.48
C VAL A 19 26.58 -18.75 27.95
N ALA A 20 26.76 -18.20 29.15
CA ALA A 20 25.90 -17.13 29.66
C ALA A 20 26.03 -15.83 28.85
N GLU A 21 27.25 -15.49 28.42
CA GLU A 21 27.54 -14.34 27.57
C GLU A 21 26.88 -14.50 26.18
N HIS A 22 27.02 -15.66 25.55
CA HIS A 22 26.37 -15.97 24.28
C HIS A 22 24.83 -15.93 24.37
N HIS A 23 24.23 -16.43 25.46
CA HIS A 23 22.79 -16.30 25.69
C HIS A 23 22.35 -14.84 25.90
N ARG A 24 23.20 -14.02 26.53
CA ARG A 24 22.94 -12.59 26.74
C ARG A 24 23.02 -11.81 25.42
N GLU A 25 24.01 -12.14 24.59
CA GLU A 25 24.14 -11.60 23.23
C GLU A 25 22.96 -12.00 22.35
N GLN A 26 22.53 -13.27 22.35
CA GLN A 26 21.34 -13.74 21.62
C GLN A 26 20.05 -13.05 22.07
N ARG A 27 19.89 -12.79 23.37
CA ARG A 27 18.74 -12.07 23.91
C ARG A 27 18.76 -10.59 23.50
N SER A 28 19.94 -9.96 23.52
CA SER A 28 20.14 -8.63 22.95
C SER A 28 19.79 -8.63 21.45
N GLN A 29 20.17 -9.71 20.76
CA GLN A 29 19.88 -10.00 19.35
C GLN A 29 18.41 -9.94 19.01
N HIS A 30 17.63 -10.78 19.68
CA HIS A 30 16.20 -10.77 19.51
C HIS A 30 15.57 -9.43 19.88
N GLY A 31 16.06 -8.78 20.95
CA GLY A 31 15.53 -7.50 21.41
C GLY A 31 15.68 -6.37 20.39
N TYR A 32 16.82 -6.31 19.69
CA TYR A 32 17.01 -5.31 18.64
C TYR A 32 16.20 -5.63 17.37
N GLU A 33 16.02 -6.90 17.00
CA GLU A 33 15.21 -7.28 15.83
C GLU A 33 13.73 -6.96 16.08
N GLU A 34 13.25 -7.22 17.30
CA GLU A 34 11.89 -6.87 17.71
C GLU A 34 11.67 -5.36 17.77
N SER A 35 12.68 -4.59 18.20
CA SER A 35 12.59 -3.14 18.19
C SER A 35 12.51 -2.60 16.75
N LEU A 36 13.34 -3.15 15.85
CA LEU A 36 13.32 -2.78 14.43
C LEU A 36 11.98 -3.13 13.75
N SER A 37 11.37 -4.26 14.08
CA SER A 37 10.05 -4.63 13.54
C SER A 37 8.95 -3.66 14.03
N LYS A 38 8.94 -3.31 15.32
CA LYS A 38 7.98 -2.33 15.88
C LYS A 38 8.08 -0.97 15.18
N PHE A 39 9.29 -0.45 15.01
CA PHE A 39 9.48 0.84 14.31
C PHE A 39 9.03 0.78 12.85
N LYS A 40 9.21 -0.35 12.18
CA LYS A 40 8.74 -0.54 10.81
C LYS A 40 7.21 -0.55 10.74
N ASP A 41 6.55 -1.28 11.64
CA ASP A 41 5.10 -1.37 11.70
C ASP A 41 4.45 -0.02 12.03
N GLU A 42 5.04 0.76 12.94
CA GLU A 42 4.58 2.12 13.25
C GLU A 42 4.67 3.04 12.03
N ARG A 43 5.80 3.00 11.31
CA ARG A 43 5.99 3.80 10.10
C ARG A 43 5.00 3.40 9.00
N ASP A 44 4.82 2.12 8.78
CA ASP A 44 3.88 1.60 7.78
C ASP A 44 2.42 1.95 8.14
N ALA A 45 2.07 1.95 9.44
CA ALA A 45 0.76 2.39 9.91
C ALA A 45 0.51 3.89 9.70
N ILE A 46 1.52 4.74 9.97
CA ILE A 46 1.43 6.19 9.71
C ILE A 46 1.31 6.45 8.20
N GLN A 47 2.09 5.73 7.38
CA GLN A 47 2.02 5.84 5.94
C GLN A 47 0.65 5.42 5.41
N LYS A 48 0.13 4.26 5.82
CA LYS A 48 -1.23 3.79 5.50
C LYS A 48 -2.26 4.86 5.85
N LYS A 49 -2.25 5.39 7.08
CA LYS A 49 -3.21 6.41 7.54
C LYS A 49 -3.14 7.68 6.69
N THR A 50 -1.94 8.10 6.31
CA THR A 50 -1.72 9.29 5.47
C THR A 50 -2.25 9.07 4.07
N PHE A 51 -1.94 7.93 3.46
CA PHE A 51 -2.40 7.57 2.12
C PHE A 51 -3.93 7.39 2.09
N THR A 52 -4.52 6.70 3.07
CA THR A 52 -5.97 6.57 3.21
C THR A 52 -6.67 7.93 3.27
N LYS A 53 -6.14 8.88 4.06
CA LYS A 53 -6.69 10.25 4.11
C LYS A 53 -6.59 10.96 2.76
N TRP A 54 -5.46 10.81 2.07
CA TRP A 54 -5.23 11.42 0.77
C TRP A 54 -6.19 10.85 -0.30
N VAL A 55 -6.34 9.52 -0.36
CA VAL A 55 -7.27 8.84 -1.27
C VAL A 55 -8.70 9.31 -1.00
N ASN A 56 -9.14 9.28 0.25
CA ASN A 56 -10.49 9.73 0.63
C ASN A 56 -10.75 11.21 0.29
N LYS A 57 -9.75 12.09 0.39
CA LYS A 57 -9.87 13.50 0.01
C LYS A 57 -10.25 13.67 -1.47
N HIS A 58 -9.74 12.80 -2.35
CA HIS A 58 -10.05 12.86 -3.78
C HIS A 58 -11.31 12.06 -4.12
N LEU A 59 -11.53 10.89 -3.50
CA LEU A 59 -12.73 10.11 -3.72
C LEU A 59 -14.00 10.87 -3.33
N LYS A 60 -13.95 11.69 -2.27
CA LYS A 60 -15.03 12.64 -1.90
C LYS A 60 -15.41 13.61 -3.03
N LYS A 61 -14.47 14.00 -3.90
CA LYS A 61 -14.75 14.92 -5.03
C LYS A 61 -15.44 14.21 -6.20
N THR A 62 -15.23 12.90 -6.35
CA THR A 62 -15.94 12.08 -7.34
C THR A 62 -17.45 12.17 -7.12
N TYR A 63 -17.91 12.16 -5.87
CA TYR A 63 -19.32 12.29 -5.47
C TYR A 63 -19.97 13.59 -5.90
N THR A 64 -19.20 14.67 -5.92
CA THR A 64 -19.78 16.01 -6.03
C THR A 64 -19.74 16.55 -7.45
N CYS A 65 -18.83 16.08 -8.32
CA CYS A 65 -18.59 16.81 -9.59
C CYS A 65 -18.17 15.99 -10.82
N LEU A 66 -17.85 14.68 -10.71
CA LEU A 66 -17.35 13.92 -11.88
C LEU A 66 -18.05 12.58 -12.10
N HIS A 67 -18.92 12.15 -11.18
CA HIS A 67 -19.78 10.99 -11.44
C HIS A 67 -20.91 11.36 -12.40
N VAL A 68 -20.54 11.72 -13.64
CA VAL A 68 -21.35 11.35 -14.79
C VAL A 68 -21.23 9.84 -14.85
N CYS A 69 -22.03 9.13 -14.07
CA CYS A 69 -22.30 7.75 -14.38
C CYS A 69 -23.02 7.81 -15.72
N VAL A 70 -22.24 7.71 -16.79
CA VAL A 70 -22.74 7.70 -18.14
C VAL A 70 -23.74 6.54 -18.17
N LEU A 71 -24.97 6.83 -18.59
CA LEU A 71 -25.94 5.80 -18.91
C LEU A 71 -25.32 4.99 -20.06
N VAL A 72 -24.73 3.85 -19.76
CA VAL A 72 -24.33 2.88 -20.77
C VAL A 72 -25.53 1.96 -20.93
N ASN A 73 -26.21 2.02 -22.08
CA ASN A 73 -27.41 1.25 -22.38
C ASN A 73 -28.57 1.48 -21.39
N ASN A 74 -28.88 2.75 -21.06
CA ASN A 74 -29.92 3.14 -20.10
C ASN A 74 -29.76 2.57 -18.68
N GLN A 75 -28.58 2.04 -18.33
CA GLN A 75 -28.34 1.45 -17.01
C GLN A 75 -27.19 2.16 -16.30
N PRO A 76 -27.39 2.60 -15.04
CA PRO A 76 -26.32 3.18 -14.24
C PRO A 76 -25.13 2.21 -14.17
N CYS A 77 -23.98 2.69 -14.63
CA CYS A 77 -22.68 2.05 -14.47
C CYS A 77 -22.37 1.62 -13.02
N CYS A 78 -22.95 2.28 -12.02
CA CYS A 78 -22.88 1.90 -10.62
C CYS A 78 -24.08 2.42 -9.82
N SER A 79 -24.33 1.80 -8.67
CA SER A 79 -25.44 2.15 -7.77
C SER A 79 -25.34 3.61 -7.31
N PRO A 80 -26.46 4.38 -7.25
CA PRO A 80 -26.48 5.76 -6.73
C PRO A 80 -25.95 5.89 -5.29
N THR A 81 -25.91 4.78 -4.54
CA THR A 81 -25.48 4.69 -3.14
C THR A 81 -24.05 4.19 -2.94
N ALA A 82 -23.27 4.00 -4.01
CA ALA A 82 -21.90 3.52 -3.88
C ALA A 82 -21.02 4.58 -3.21
N SER A 83 -20.93 4.58 -1.88
CA SER A 83 -19.95 5.36 -1.11
C SER A 83 -18.55 4.76 -1.34
N ARG A 84 -17.68 5.50 -2.02
CA ARG A 84 -16.27 5.22 -2.33
C ARG A 84 -15.50 5.91 -1.22
N HIS A 85 -15.65 5.32 -0.06
CA HIS A 85 -14.85 5.61 1.10
C HIS A 85 -13.90 4.43 1.30
N VAL A 86 -12.67 4.73 1.67
CA VAL A 86 -11.66 3.73 2.02
C VAL A 86 -11.48 3.79 3.53
N GLY A 87 -11.92 2.74 4.22
CA GLY A 87 -11.62 2.49 5.63
C GLY A 87 -10.30 1.74 5.77
N ASP A 88 -10.14 0.64 5.04
CA ASP A 88 -8.90 -0.10 4.94
C ASP A 88 -8.35 -0.06 3.51
N LEU A 89 -7.19 0.58 3.35
CA LEU A 89 -6.51 0.72 2.06
C LEU A 89 -6.18 -0.62 1.39
N PHE A 90 -5.92 -1.67 2.16
CA PHE A 90 -5.49 -2.97 1.63
C PHE A 90 -6.67 -3.84 1.21
N GLU A 91 -7.86 -3.57 1.74
CA GLU A 91 -9.09 -4.29 1.38
C GLU A 91 -9.91 -3.53 0.35
N ASP A 92 -10.13 -2.23 0.57
CA ASP A 92 -11.07 -1.44 -0.22
C ASP A 92 -10.52 -1.06 -1.61
N LEU A 93 -9.26 -1.35 -1.92
CA LEU A 93 -8.68 -1.17 -3.26
C LEU A 93 -8.70 -2.44 -4.11
N ARG A 94 -8.99 -3.61 -3.52
CA ARG A 94 -8.81 -4.92 -4.15
C ARG A 94 -9.72 -5.14 -5.35
N ASP A 95 -10.92 -4.57 -5.32
CA ASP A 95 -11.89 -4.69 -6.42
C ASP A 95 -11.57 -3.80 -7.64
N GLY A 96 -10.58 -2.91 -7.50
CA GLY A 96 -10.14 -1.95 -8.50
C GLY A 96 -11.07 -0.74 -8.71
N HIS A 97 -12.29 -0.73 -8.17
CA HIS A 97 -13.23 0.35 -8.43
C HIS A 97 -12.79 1.68 -7.81
N ASN A 98 -12.29 1.66 -6.58
CA ASN A 98 -11.75 2.83 -5.90
C ASN A 98 -10.49 3.36 -6.59
N LEU A 99 -9.62 2.49 -7.13
CA LEU A 99 -8.45 2.89 -7.91
C LEU A 99 -8.86 3.60 -9.20
N ILE A 100 -9.79 3.03 -9.95
CA ILE A 100 -10.29 3.67 -11.18
C ILE A 100 -10.89 5.04 -10.86
N SER A 101 -11.77 5.14 -9.84
CA SER A 101 -12.37 6.42 -9.44
C SER A 101 -11.33 7.47 -9.05
N LEU A 102 -10.28 7.05 -8.34
CA LEU A 102 -9.19 7.93 -7.96
C LEU A 102 -8.46 8.46 -9.20
N LEU A 103 -8.15 7.60 -10.17
CA LEU A 103 -7.46 7.99 -11.40
C LEU A 103 -8.31 8.92 -12.28
N GLU A 104 -9.62 8.68 -12.36
CA GLU A 104 -10.56 9.57 -13.06
C GLU A 104 -10.56 10.97 -12.45
N VAL A 105 -10.63 11.09 -11.12
CA VAL A 105 -10.60 12.41 -10.45
C VAL A 105 -9.26 13.11 -10.61
N LEU A 106 -8.16 12.37 -10.60
CA LEU A 106 -6.82 12.95 -10.70
C LEU A 106 -6.50 13.41 -12.13
N SER A 107 -6.94 12.65 -13.13
CA SER A 107 -6.67 12.93 -14.54
C SER A 107 -7.73 13.77 -15.23
N GLY A 108 -8.99 13.72 -14.76
CA GLY A 108 -10.15 14.29 -15.44
C GLY A 108 -10.66 13.45 -16.62
N GLU A 109 -10.16 12.23 -16.80
CA GLU A 109 -10.54 11.32 -17.89
C GLU A 109 -11.45 10.19 -17.36
N HIS A 110 -12.33 9.66 -18.21
CA HIS A 110 -13.21 8.53 -17.87
C HIS A 110 -12.55 7.21 -18.21
N LEU A 111 -12.62 6.23 -17.31
CA LEU A 111 -12.00 4.92 -17.49
C LEU A 111 -13.06 3.80 -17.55
N PRO A 112 -12.83 2.74 -18.35
CA PRO A 112 -13.72 1.58 -18.40
C PRO A 112 -13.73 0.82 -17.06
N ARG A 113 -14.85 0.15 -16.77
CA ARG A 113 -15.06 -0.63 -15.54
C ARG A 113 -15.80 -1.92 -15.86
N GLU A 114 -15.23 -3.04 -15.47
CA GLU A 114 -15.90 -4.32 -15.49
C GLU A 114 -16.90 -4.43 -14.35
N ARG A 115 -18.07 -4.98 -14.67
CA ARG A 115 -19.14 -5.23 -13.70
C ARG A 115 -19.03 -6.66 -13.22
N GLY A 116 -19.01 -6.86 -11.91
CA GLY A 116 -19.02 -8.19 -11.32
C GLY A 116 -18.24 -8.24 -10.02
N ARG A 117 -18.43 -9.32 -9.26
CA ARG A 117 -17.81 -9.51 -7.94
C ARG A 117 -16.80 -10.65 -7.89
N MET A 118 -16.67 -11.43 -8.96
CA MET A 118 -15.67 -12.51 -9.02
C MET A 118 -14.25 -11.93 -9.12
N ARG A 119 -13.26 -12.68 -8.61
CA ARG A 119 -11.84 -12.32 -8.66
C ARG A 119 -11.36 -11.93 -10.06
N PHE A 120 -11.86 -12.58 -11.10
CA PHE A 120 -11.58 -12.21 -12.50
C PHE A 120 -11.93 -10.75 -12.82
N HIS A 121 -13.10 -10.28 -12.40
CA HIS A 121 -13.50 -8.88 -12.60
C HIS A 121 -12.63 -7.92 -11.79
N MET A 122 -12.26 -8.30 -10.56
CA MET A 122 -11.35 -7.52 -9.72
C MET A 122 -9.98 -7.34 -10.40
N LEU A 123 -9.41 -8.45 -10.89
CA LEU A 123 -8.16 -8.45 -11.64
C LEU A 123 -8.24 -7.56 -12.87
N GLN A 124 -9.33 -7.65 -13.63
CA GLN A 124 -9.52 -6.83 -14.82
C GLN A 124 -9.63 -5.34 -14.49
N ASN A 125 -10.39 -4.98 -13.44
CA ASN A 125 -10.52 -3.59 -12.98
C ASN A 125 -9.18 -3.01 -12.51
N VAL A 126 -8.43 -3.77 -11.71
CA VAL A 126 -7.09 -3.35 -11.29
C VAL A 126 -6.16 -3.24 -12.50
N GLN A 127 -6.19 -4.21 -13.42
CA GLN A 127 -5.34 -4.23 -14.61
C GLN A 127 -5.58 -2.99 -15.48
N MET A 128 -6.84 -2.62 -15.72
CA MET A 128 -7.18 -1.38 -16.43
C MET A 128 -6.61 -0.13 -15.76
N ALA A 129 -6.63 -0.06 -14.43
CA ALA A 129 -6.02 1.06 -13.70
C ALA A 129 -4.49 1.09 -13.88
N LEU A 130 -3.82 -0.06 -13.83
CA LEU A 130 -2.37 -0.15 -14.04
C LEU A 130 -1.98 0.19 -15.49
N ASP A 131 -2.75 -0.25 -16.48
CA ASP A 131 -2.51 0.06 -17.88
C ASP A 131 -2.72 1.54 -18.20
N PHE A 132 -3.71 2.17 -17.56
CA PHE A 132 -3.87 3.62 -17.64
C PHE A 132 -2.62 4.36 -17.13
N LEU A 133 -2.05 3.94 -16.00
CA LEU A 133 -0.82 4.53 -15.46
C LEU A 133 0.35 4.37 -16.44
N ARG A 134 0.50 3.19 -17.05
CA ARG A 134 1.53 2.91 -18.07
C ARG A 134 1.31 3.77 -19.32
N TYR A 135 0.07 3.94 -19.75
CA TYR A 135 -0.31 4.82 -20.87
C TYR A 135 0.09 6.27 -20.58
N LYS A 136 -0.10 6.76 -19.35
CA LYS A 136 0.40 8.06 -18.86
C LYS A 136 1.92 8.12 -18.64
N LYS A 137 2.68 7.11 -19.09
CA LYS A 137 4.14 6.99 -18.98
C LYS A 137 4.65 6.91 -17.54
N ILE A 138 3.82 6.45 -16.62
CA ILE A 138 4.21 6.21 -15.23
C ILE A 138 4.82 4.81 -15.13
N LYS A 139 6.04 4.71 -14.60
CA LYS A 139 6.73 3.44 -14.44
C LYS A 139 6.25 2.72 -13.18
N LEU A 140 5.66 1.54 -13.38
CA LEU A 140 5.27 0.63 -12.31
C LEU A 140 6.32 -0.47 -12.20
N VAL A 141 7.20 -0.40 -11.19
CA VAL A 141 8.25 -1.40 -10.99
C VAL A 141 7.70 -2.52 -10.12
N ASN A 142 7.58 -3.72 -10.70
CA ASN A 142 7.21 -4.93 -9.97
C ASN A 142 5.85 -4.85 -9.24
N ILE A 143 4.87 -4.17 -9.84
CA ILE A 143 3.48 -4.14 -9.35
C ILE A 143 2.59 -4.77 -10.42
N ARG A 144 1.90 -5.84 -10.05
CA ARG A 144 0.92 -6.54 -10.89
C ARG A 144 -0.49 -6.39 -10.32
N ALA A 145 -1.48 -6.79 -11.11
CA ALA A 145 -2.87 -6.73 -10.68
C ALA A 145 -3.15 -7.70 -9.53
N GLU A 146 -2.56 -8.90 -9.56
CA GLU A 146 -2.72 -9.92 -8.53
C GLU A 146 -2.28 -9.43 -7.16
N ASP A 147 -1.16 -8.69 -7.10
CA ASP A 147 -0.62 -8.14 -5.86
C ASP A 147 -1.62 -7.22 -5.14
N ILE A 148 -2.38 -6.45 -5.91
CA ILE A 148 -3.39 -5.53 -5.38
C ILE A 148 -4.67 -6.27 -5.03
N VAL A 149 -5.12 -7.20 -5.88
CA VAL A 149 -6.32 -8.02 -5.62
C VAL A 149 -6.13 -8.94 -4.41
N ASP A 150 -4.90 -9.39 -4.14
CA ASP A 150 -4.55 -10.17 -2.95
C ASP A 150 -4.27 -9.29 -1.72
N GLY A 151 -4.29 -7.97 -1.85
CA GLY A 151 -4.15 -7.04 -0.74
C GLY A 151 -2.73 -6.92 -0.19
N ASN A 152 -1.70 -7.13 -1.02
CA ASN A 152 -0.30 -7.03 -0.59
C ASN A 152 0.00 -5.60 -0.06
N PRO A 153 0.27 -5.42 1.25
CA PRO A 153 0.39 -4.08 1.84
C PRO A 153 1.50 -3.26 1.22
N LYS A 154 2.67 -3.86 1.03
CA LYS A 154 3.87 -3.17 0.52
C LYS A 154 3.66 -2.69 -0.93
N LEU A 155 3.11 -3.55 -1.78
CA LEU A 155 2.88 -3.21 -3.18
C LEU A 155 1.70 -2.25 -3.35
N THR A 156 0.68 -2.35 -2.49
CA THR A 156 -0.45 -1.40 -2.45
C THR A 156 0.01 0.00 -2.04
N LEU A 157 0.81 0.11 -0.97
CA LEU A 157 1.41 1.38 -0.56
C LEU A 157 2.32 1.95 -1.65
N GLY A 158 3.13 1.09 -2.29
CA GLY A 158 3.97 1.47 -3.42
C GLY A 158 3.18 2.05 -4.59
N LEU A 159 2.05 1.41 -4.95
CA LEU A 159 1.18 1.89 -6.02
C LEU A 159 0.59 3.27 -5.70
N ILE A 160 0.02 3.43 -4.50
CA ILE A 160 -0.57 4.72 -4.09
C ILE A 160 0.49 5.81 -4.02
N TRP A 161 1.68 5.50 -3.51
CA TRP A 161 2.82 6.41 -3.52
C TRP A 161 3.19 6.87 -4.94
N THR A 162 3.30 5.94 -5.90
CA THR A 162 3.56 6.27 -7.30
C THR A 162 2.50 7.20 -7.89
N ILE A 163 1.21 6.96 -7.60
CA ILE A 163 0.11 7.82 -8.04
C ILE A 163 0.23 9.21 -7.41
N ILE A 164 0.49 9.30 -6.10
CA ILE A 164 0.66 10.56 -5.38
C ILE A 164 1.80 11.37 -5.99
N LEU A 165 2.98 10.76 -6.13
CA LEU A 165 4.16 11.44 -6.68
C LEU A 165 3.86 12.04 -8.05
N HIS A 166 3.27 11.27 -8.96
CA HIS A 166 2.99 11.75 -10.31
C HIS A 166 1.99 12.92 -10.32
N PHE A 167 0.83 12.76 -9.67
CA PHE A 167 -0.28 13.72 -9.80
C PHE A 167 -0.19 14.93 -8.86
N GLN A 168 0.59 14.86 -7.77
CA GLN A 168 0.86 16.04 -6.95
C GLN A 168 1.95 16.92 -7.55
N TRP A 169 3.03 16.33 -8.06
CA TRP A 169 4.14 17.09 -8.63
C TRP A 169 3.75 17.72 -9.98
N ALA A 170 2.96 17.01 -10.79
CA ALA A 170 2.42 17.56 -12.03
C ALA A 170 1.55 18.82 -11.80
N LYS A 171 0.83 18.91 -10.67
CA LYS A 171 0.01 20.09 -10.33
C LYS A 171 0.83 21.30 -9.88
N GLU A 172 2.01 21.07 -9.31
CA GLU A 172 2.86 22.13 -8.78
C GLU A 172 3.68 22.81 -9.90
N ILE A 173 4.03 22.05 -10.94
CA ILE A 173 4.81 22.54 -12.09
C ILE A 173 3.91 23.14 -13.19
N ALA A 174 2.63 22.75 -13.24
CA ALA A 174 1.70 23.34 -14.20
C ALA A 174 1.45 24.83 -13.88
N PRO A 175 1.61 25.75 -14.85
CA PRO A 175 1.35 27.16 -14.61
C PRO A 175 -0.09 27.34 -14.14
N ARG A 176 -0.27 27.94 -12.97
CA ARG A 176 -1.60 28.28 -12.44
C ARG A 176 -2.30 29.13 -13.50
N ARG A 177 -3.24 28.54 -14.24
CA ARG A 177 -4.16 29.28 -15.08
C ARG A 177 -4.91 30.25 -14.17
N LYS A 178 -4.48 31.52 -14.18
CA LYS A 178 -5.24 32.62 -13.59
C LYS A 178 -6.58 32.63 -14.31
N ARG A 179 -7.66 32.40 -13.54
CA ARG A 179 -9.01 32.76 -13.98
C ARG A 179 -9.15 34.27 -13.91
#